data_AF-A0A7G3AWP4-F1
#
_entry.id   AF-A0A7G3AWP4-F1
#
_cell.length_a   1.000
_cell.length_b   1.000
_cell.length_c   1.000
_cell.angle_alpha   90.00
_cell.angle_beta   90.00
_cell.angle_gamma   90.00
#
_symmetry.space_group_name_H-M   'P 1'
#
loop_
_entity.id
_entity.type
_entity.pdbx_description
1 polymer ?
#
loop_
_entity_poly.entity_id
_entity_poly.type
_entity_poly.pdbx_seq_one_letter_code
_entity_poly.pdbx_strand_id
1 'polypeptide(L)'
;SKLTKDILPNKAQKLSKEQIFHALKKQKNCNNMAQAVVEYCQNRIVDDGTFVTMLKNINKCHYENITEERAIQNLCGYPLCKEDLKEVPKKDYHISTNSNKVYDITDRKKFCSNYCYKASNYLKAQLLTSPLWLRDVEDIPHFILFKSK
;
A
#
# COMPACT_ATOMS: atom_id res chain seq x y z
N SER A 1 3.11 -19.08 -25.83
CA SER A 1 3.88 -18.40 -26.88
C SER A 1 5.34 -18.35 -26.46
N LYS A 2 6.27 -18.80 -27.32
CA LYS A 2 7.71 -18.82 -26.99
C LYS A 2 8.23 -17.37 -27.02
N LEU A 3 8.70 -16.84 -25.90
CA LEU A 3 9.41 -15.55 -25.85
C LEU A 3 10.74 -15.69 -26.60
N THR A 4 10.82 -15.11 -27.79
CA THR A 4 12.05 -14.96 -28.56
C THR A 4 12.89 -13.82 -27.99
N LYS A 5 14.22 -13.98 -27.94
CA LYS A 5 15.16 -13.03 -27.30
C LYS A 5 15.10 -11.63 -27.91
N ASP A 6 14.63 -11.52 -29.14
CA ASP A 6 14.63 -10.30 -29.95
C ASP A 6 13.58 -9.27 -29.52
N ILE A 7 12.63 -9.66 -28.65
CA ILE A 7 11.57 -8.78 -28.09
C ILE A 7 12.00 -8.19 -26.73
N LEU A 8 13.12 -8.65 -26.15
CA LEU A 8 13.59 -8.18 -24.85
C LEU A 8 14.44 -6.91 -24.97
N PRO A 9 14.27 -5.93 -24.06
CA PRO A 9 15.05 -4.69 -24.05
C PRO A 9 16.56 -4.98 -23.99
N ASN A 10 17.40 -4.17 -24.64
CA ASN A 10 18.84 -4.39 -24.87
C ASN A 10 19.66 -4.88 -23.65
N LYS A 11 19.28 -4.52 -22.41
CA LYS A 11 19.93 -5.03 -21.17
C LYS A 11 19.60 -6.50 -20.87
N ALA A 12 18.40 -6.97 -21.21
CA ALA A 12 17.94 -8.33 -20.96
C ALA A 12 18.47 -9.34 -21.99
N GLN A 13 18.98 -8.89 -23.14
CA GLN A 13 19.67 -9.76 -24.11
C GLN A 13 21.01 -10.31 -23.58
N LYS A 14 21.62 -9.64 -22.59
CA LYS A 14 22.89 -10.04 -21.96
C LYS A 14 22.74 -11.04 -20.81
N LEU A 15 21.51 -11.31 -20.34
CA LEU A 15 21.25 -12.21 -19.21
C LEU A 15 21.02 -13.64 -19.69
N SER A 16 21.51 -14.63 -18.93
CA SER A 16 21.23 -16.04 -19.21
C SER A 16 19.74 -16.34 -19.02
N LYS A 17 19.23 -17.39 -19.70
CA LYS A 17 17.83 -17.83 -19.54
C LYS A 17 17.50 -18.13 -18.07
N GLU A 18 18.46 -18.69 -17.34
CA GLU A 18 18.33 -19.01 -15.91
C GLU A 18 18.21 -17.75 -15.05
N GLN A 19 19.02 -16.72 -15.32
CA GLN A 19 18.96 -15.44 -14.61
C GLN A 19 17.60 -14.74 -14.84
N ILE A 20 17.10 -14.76 -16.07
CA ILE A 20 15.77 -14.22 -16.40
C ILE A 20 14.68 -14.99 -15.62
N PHE A 21 14.73 -16.32 -15.64
CA PHE A 21 13.75 -17.16 -14.93
C PHE A 21 13.78 -16.93 -13.41
N HIS A 22 14.98 -16.81 -12.83
CA HIS A 22 15.15 -16.50 -11.41
C HIS A 22 14.55 -15.13 -11.05
N ALA A 23 14.83 -14.10 -11.85
CA ALA A 23 14.26 -12.76 -11.64
C ALA A 23 12.73 -12.76 -11.72
N LEU A 24 12.15 -13.45 -12.71
CA LEU A 24 10.69 -13.58 -12.84
C LEU A 24 10.06 -14.33 -11.67
N LYS A 25 10.70 -15.41 -11.20
CA LYS A 25 10.24 -16.16 -10.02
C LYS A 25 10.28 -15.30 -8.77
N LYS A 26 11.36 -14.54 -8.56
CA LYS A 26 11.49 -13.60 -7.45
C LYS A 26 10.40 -12.53 -7.49
N GLN A 27 10.21 -11.88 -8.64
CA GLN A 27 9.16 -10.89 -8.85
C GLN A 27 7.77 -11.47 -8.53
N LYS A 28 7.45 -12.67 -9.04
CA LYS A 28 6.18 -13.34 -8.76
C LYS A 28 5.99 -13.59 -7.26
N ASN A 29 7.01 -14.11 -6.58
CA ASN A 29 6.94 -14.38 -5.14
C ASN A 29 6.71 -13.09 -4.34
N CYS A 30 7.43 -12.01 -4.68
CA CYS A 30 7.24 -10.70 -4.05
C CYS A 30 5.82 -10.18 -4.24
N ASN A 31 5.26 -10.29 -5.45
CA ASN A 31 3.89 -9.85 -5.73
C ASN A 31 2.86 -10.70 -4.95
N ASN A 32 3.07 -12.02 -4.86
CA ASN A 32 2.20 -12.89 -4.07
C ASN A 32 2.23 -12.53 -2.58
N MET A 33 3.40 -12.20 -2.02
CA MET A 33 3.50 -11.74 -0.64
C MET A 33 2.77 -10.41 -0.43
N ALA A 34 2.92 -9.46 -1.35
CA ALA A 34 2.22 -8.18 -1.28
C ALA A 34 0.70 -8.37 -1.32
N GLN A 35 0.22 -9.25 -2.20
CA GLN A 35 -1.19 -9.61 -2.30
C GLN A 35 -1.71 -10.22 -0.99
N ALA A 36 -0.96 -11.13 -0.38
CA ALA A 36 -1.33 -11.71 0.91
C ALA A 36 -1.43 -10.66 2.03
N VAL A 37 -0.60 -9.61 2.00
CA VAL A 37 -0.71 -8.48 2.95
C VAL A 37 -1.99 -7.68 2.70
N VAL A 38 -2.35 -7.45 1.44
CA VAL A 38 -3.61 -6.75 1.09
C VAL A 38 -4.80 -7.51 1.64
N GLU A 39 -4.87 -8.82 1.38
CA GLU A 39 -5.92 -9.71 1.86
C GLU A 39 -5.97 -9.78 3.38
N TYR A 40 -4.82 -9.89 4.04
CA TYR A 40 -4.73 -9.87 5.50
C TYR A 40 -5.31 -8.59 6.09
N CYS A 41 -5.05 -7.43 5.46
CA CYS A 41 -5.54 -6.14 5.93
C CYS A 41 -7.03 -5.89 5.64
N GLN A 42 -7.71 -6.75 4.89
CA GLN A 42 -9.18 -6.69 4.76
C GLN A 42 -9.89 -7.20 6.03
N ASN A 43 -9.19 -7.96 6.87
CA ASN A 43 -9.75 -8.40 8.15
C ASN A 43 -10.05 -7.20 9.06
N ARG A 44 -11.17 -7.28 9.80
CA ARG A 44 -11.54 -6.24 10.77
C ARG A 44 -10.55 -6.13 11.92
N ILE A 45 -9.92 -7.25 12.29
CA ILE A 45 -8.93 -7.31 13.37
C ILE A 45 -7.59 -7.63 12.74
N VAL A 46 -6.68 -6.66 12.84
CA VAL A 46 -5.30 -6.77 12.41
C VAL A 46 -4.42 -6.62 13.65
N ASP A 47 -3.44 -7.50 13.81
CA ASP A 47 -2.46 -7.40 14.89
C ASP A 47 -1.35 -6.43 14.50
N ASP A 48 -1.07 -5.46 15.39
CA ASP A 48 -0.05 -4.44 15.23
C ASP A 48 1.33 -5.04 14.92
N GLY A 49 1.74 -6.08 15.66
CA GLY A 49 3.07 -6.70 15.50
C GLY A 49 3.23 -7.43 14.17
N THR A 50 2.21 -8.23 13.83
CA THR A 50 2.13 -8.93 12.55
C THR A 50 2.11 -7.94 11.38
N PHE A 51 1.29 -6.90 11.47
CA PHE A 51 1.15 -5.89 10.44
C PHE A 51 2.47 -5.15 10.20
N VAL A 52 3.13 -4.67 11.25
CA VAL A 52 4.42 -3.98 11.15
C VAL A 52 5.48 -4.87 10.48
N THR A 53 5.51 -6.15 10.79
CA THR A 53 6.43 -7.12 10.19
C THR A 53 6.16 -7.32 8.69
N MET A 54 4.90 -7.23 8.27
CA MET A 54 4.47 -7.37 6.88
C MET A 54 4.75 -6.14 6.02
N LEU A 55 4.94 -4.95 6.60
CA LEU A 55 5.12 -3.69 5.85
C LEU A 55 6.31 -3.71 4.87
N LYS A 56 7.36 -4.48 5.18
CA LYS A 56 8.51 -4.65 4.27
C LYS A 56 8.14 -5.32 2.93
N ASN A 57 7.03 -6.04 2.89
CA ASN A 57 6.56 -6.79 1.73
C ASN A 57 5.60 -5.98 0.84
N ILE A 58 5.34 -4.70 1.17
CA ILE A 58 4.45 -3.82 0.41
C ILE A 58 5.11 -2.48 0.08
N ASN A 59 4.50 -1.78 -0.88
CA ASN A 59 4.88 -0.43 -1.32
C ASN A 59 3.72 0.54 -1.06
N LYS A 60 3.96 1.83 -1.29
CA LYS A 60 2.90 2.86 -1.22
C LYS A 60 1.65 2.51 -2.03
N CYS A 61 1.81 2.00 -3.25
CA CYS A 61 0.67 1.61 -4.11
C CYS A 61 -0.15 0.45 -3.51
N HIS A 62 0.50 -0.58 -2.97
CA HIS A 62 -0.20 -1.67 -2.30
C HIS A 62 -0.94 -1.16 -1.06
N TYR A 63 -0.37 -0.21 -0.31
CA TYR A 63 -1.02 0.40 0.83
C TYR A 63 -2.24 1.26 0.44
N GLU A 64 -2.16 1.98 -0.68
CA GLU A 64 -3.31 2.68 -1.26
C GLU A 64 -4.44 1.69 -1.58
N ASN A 65 -4.12 0.56 -2.23
CA ASN A 65 -5.10 -0.50 -2.47
C ASN A 65 -5.72 -1.01 -1.16
N ILE A 66 -4.93 -1.21 -0.10
CA ILE A 66 -5.47 -1.60 1.22
C ILE A 66 -6.51 -0.59 1.71
N THR A 67 -6.19 0.70 1.64
CA THR A 67 -7.13 1.74 2.09
C THR A 67 -8.40 1.79 1.24
N GLU A 68 -8.30 1.48 -0.05
CA GLU A 68 -9.41 1.45 -1.00
C GLU A 68 -10.29 0.22 -0.81
N GLU A 69 -9.72 -0.97 -0.77
CA GLU A 69 -10.45 -2.23 -0.55
C GLU A 69 -11.21 -2.20 0.79
N ARG A 70 -10.58 -1.68 1.86
CA ARG A 70 -11.24 -1.50 3.15
C ARG A 70 -12.40 -0.50 3.06
N ALA A 71 -12.22 0.61 2.34
CA ALA A 71 -13.29 1.59 2.16
C ALA A 71 -14.46 1.02 1.33
N ILE A 72 -14.19 0.18 0.32
CA ILE A 72 -15.21 -0.56 -0.44
C ILE A 72 -16.04 -1.46 0.49
N GLN A 73 -15.40 -2.06 1.49
CA GLN A 73 -16.04 -2.87 2.53
C GLN A 73 -16.70 -2.04 3.66
N ASN A 74 -16.77 -0.70 3.53
CA ASN A 74 -17.23 0.25 4.56
C ASN A 74 -16.43 0.20 5.88
N LEU A 75 -15.17 -0.27 5.84
CA LEU A 75 -14.24 -0.24 6.97
C LEU A 75 -13.36 1.01 6.89
N CYS A 76 -12.92 1.51 8.06
CA CYS A 76 -11.90 2.54 8.10
C CYS A 76 -10.62 2.05 7.40
N GLY A 77 -10.11 2.84 6.45
CA GLY A 77 -8.95 2.51 5.63
C GLY A 77 -7.64 2.37 6.42
N TYR A 78 -7.58 2.78 7.69
CA TYR A 78 -6.42 2.49 8.53
C TYR A 78 -6.47 1.02 8.97
N PRO A 79 -5.49 0.17 8.61
CA PRO A 79 -5.59 -1.29 8.81
C PRO A 79 -5.78 -1.73 10.26
N LEU A 80 -5.23 -0.99 11.22
CA LEU A 80 -5.34 -1.29 12.66
C LEU A 80 -6.66 -0.79 13.27
N CYS A 81 -7.47 -0.05 12.52
CA CYS A 81 -8.76 0.45 12.99
C CYS A 81 -9.87 -0.59 12.75
N LYS A 82 -10.75 -0.77 13.74
CA LYS A 82 -11.88 -1.70 13.67
C LYS A 82 -13.21 -1.03 13.34
N GLU A 83 -13.22 0.30 13.28
CA GLU A 83 -14.41 1.12 13.07
C GLU A 83 -14.87 1.10 11.61
N ASP A 84 -16.18 1.21 11.42
CA ASP A 84 -16.80 1.40 10.12
C ASP A 84 -16.74 2.87 9.68
N LEU A 85 -16.83 3.10 8.38
CA LEU A 85 -17.03 4.43 7.82
C LEU A 85 -18.49 4.85 8.00
N LYS A 86 -18.71 5.91 8.77
CA LYS A 86 -20.05 6.50 8.98
C LYS A 86 -20.19 7.74 8.10
N GLU A 87 -21.34 7.87 7.45
CA GLU A 87 -21.74 9.09 6.74
C GLU A 87 -20.73 9.58 5.67
N VAL A 88 -20.23 8.66 4.84
CA VAL A 88 -19.26 8.97 3.78
C VAL A 88 -19.86 10.00 2.80
N PRO A 89 -19.25 11.19 2.65
CA PRO A 89 -19.73 12.18 1.69
C PRO A 89 -19.66 11.65 0.25
N LYS A 90 -20.72 11.88 -0.53
CA LYS A 90 -20.76 11.51 -1.96
C LYS A 90 -19.89 12.39 -2.86
N LYS A 91 -19.47 13.56 -2.36
CA LYS A 91 -18.70 14.55 -3.12
C LYS A 91 -17.21 14.37 -2.86
N ASP A 92 -16.39 14.63 -3.87
CA ASP A 92 -14.93 14.55 -3.77
C ASP A 92 -14.29 15.86 -3.31
N TYR A 93 -15.03 16.97 -3.36
CA TYR A 93 -14.54 18.29 -2.97
C TYR A 93 -15.41 18.92 -1.87
N HIS A 94 -14.75 19.56 -0.91
CA HIS A 94 -15.36 20.34 0.16
C HIS A 94 -14.96 21.81 0.07
N ILE A 95 -15.94 22.70 -0.01
CA ILE A 95 -15.72 24.16 -0.02
C ILE A 95 -15.83 24.67 1.42
N SER A 96 -14.74 25.24 1.93
CA SER A 96 -14.74 25.95 3.21
C SER A 96 -14.79 27.45 2.98
N THR A 97 -15.89 28.07 3.38
CA THR A 97 -16.07 29.53 3.36
C THR A 97 -15.25 30.22 4.45
N ASN A 98 -14.93 29.52 5.55
CA ASN A 98 -14.11 30.09 6.63
C ASN A 98 -12.66 30.33 6.18
N SER A 99 -12.11 29.41 5.38
CA SER A 99 -10.75 29.55 4.85
C SER A 99 -10.69 29.99 3.38
N ASN A 100 -11.85 30.21 2.74
CA ASN A 100 -11.99 30.44 1.30
C ASN A 100 -11.17 29.45 0.45
N LYS A 101 -11.27 28.15 0.75
CA LYS A 101 -10.50 27.07 0.11
C LYS A 101 -11.40 25.91 -0.31
N VAL A 102 -11.05 25.29 -1.43
CA VAL A 102 -11.61 24.03 -1.89
C VAL A 102 -10.63 22.91 -1.53
N TYR A 103 -11.09 21.93 -0.76
CA TYR A 103 -10.32 20.78 -0.33
C TYR A 103 -10.75 19.55 -1.13
N ASP A 104 -9.79 18.78 -1.63
CA ASP A 104 -10.04 17.41 -2.08
C ASP A 104 -10.15 16.50 -0.84
N ILE A 105 -11.29 15.81 -0.73
CA ILE A 105 -11.61 14.90 0.39
C ILE A 105 -11.66 13.43 -0.05
N THR A 106 -11.23 13.12 -1.27
CA THR A 106 -11.26 11.78 -1.89
C THR A 106 -10.53 10.75 -1.03
N ASP A 107 -9.35 11.10 -0.50
CA ASP A 107 -8.62 10.22 0.40
C ASP A 107 -9.12 10.31 1.84
N ARG A 108 -9.53 11.50 2.30
CA ARG A 108 -9.98 11.70 3.68
C ARG A 108 -11.23 10.88 3.99
N LYS A 109 -12.15 10.72 3.04
CA LYS A 109 -13.41 9.97 3.22
C LYS A 109 -13.20 8.48 3.45
N LYS A 110 -12.00 7.95 3.16
CA LYS A 110 -11.62 6.54 3.42
C LYS A 110 -11.34 6.27 4.90
N PHE A 111 -11.47 7.24 5.81
CA PHE A 111 -11.11 7.10 7.24
C PHE A 111 -12.19 7.61 8.19
N CYS A 112 -12.38 6.91 9.32
CA CYS A 112 -13.40 7.26 10.32
C CYS A 112 -13.07 8.54 11.12
N SER A 113 -11.80 8.92 11.21
CA SER A 113 -11.35 10.06 12.03
C SER A 113 -10.11 10.73 11.47
N ASN A 114 -9.85 11.96 11.93
CA ASN A 114 -8.61 12.68 11.61
C ASN A 114 -7.38 11.96 12.17
N TYR A 115 -7.53 11.25 13.29
CA TYR A 115 -6.47 10.40 13.83
C TYR A 115 -6.12 9.27 12.84
N CYS A 116 -7.11 8.48 12.40
CA CYS A 116 -6.87 7.37 11.47
C CYS A 116 -6.28 7.85 10.14
N TYR A 117 -6.76 8.98 9.63
CA TYR A 117 -6.19 9.59 8.41
C TYR A 117 -4.70 9.97 8.61
N LYS A 118 -4.37 10.64 9.72
CA LYS A 118 -2.99 11.02 10.05
C LYS A 118 -2.10 9.80 10.29
N ALA A 119 -2.55 8.84 11.08
CA ALA A 119 -1.82 7.62 11.39
C ALA A 119 -1.53 6.79 10.13
N SER A 120 -2.53 6.67 9.26
CA SER A 120 -2.39 5.99 7.98
C SER A 120 -1.39 6.68 7.05
N ASN A 121 -1.48 8.00 6.92
CA ASN A 121 -0.53 8.77 6.10
C ASN A 121 0.89 8.76 6.67
N TYR A 122 1.02 8.81 8.00
CA TYR A 122 2.31 8.68 8.68
C TYR A 122 2.99 7.34 8.35
N LEU A 123 2.22 6.25 8.31
CA LEU A 123 2.73 4.95 7.93
C LEU A 123 3.06 4.87 6.44
N LYS A 124 2.14 5.33 5.58
CA LYS A 124 2.32 5.37 4.11
C LYS A 124 3.57 6.15 3.71
N ALA A 125 3.91 7.22 4.43
CA ALA A 125 5.11 8.02 4.17
C ALA A 125 6.41 7.24 4.36
N GLN A 126 6.42 6.23 5.23
CA GLN A 126 7.58 5.39 5.53
C GLN A 126 7.76 4.24 4.53
N LEU A 127 6.73 3.89 3.75
CA LEU A 127 6.81 2.82 2.77
C LEU A 127 7.66 3.21 1.57
N LEU A 128 8.44 2.26 1.03
CA LEU A 128 9.20 2.48 -0.19
C LEU A 128 8.28 2.47 -1.42
N THR A 129 8.76 3.10 -2.48
CA THR A 129 8.17 3.07 -3.82
C THR A 129 8.94 2.16 -4.78
N SER A 130 10.13 1.71 -4.38
CA SER A 130 10.98 0.82 -5.15
C SER A 130 10.31 -0.55 -5.34
N PRO A 131 10.54 -1.24 -6.46
CA PRO A 131 9.97 -2.56 -6.66
C PRO A 131 10.36 -3.58 -5.58
N LEU A 132 9.41 -4.44 -5.19
CA LEU A 132 9.59 -5.37 -4.06
C LEU A 132 10.72 -6.39 -4.25
N TRP A 133 11.12 -6.69 -5.48
CA TRP A 133 12.25 -7.60 -5.73
C TRP A 133 13.63 -6.95 -5.51
N LEU A 134 13.70 -5.67 -5.13
CA LEU A 134 14.93 -4.97 -4.75
C LEU A 134 15.18 -4.94 -3.23
N ARG A 135 14.28 -5.51 -2.41
CA ARG A 135 14.38 -5.41 -0.94
C ARG A 135 15.60 -6.09 -0.32
N ASP A 136 16.26 -6.99 -1.04
CA ASP A 136 17.50 -7.63 -0.56
C ASP A 136 18.74 -6.72 -0.68
N VAL A 137 18.64 -5.64 -1.44
CA VAL A 137 19.77 -4.73 -1.75
C VAL A 137 19.50 -3.28 -1.36
N GLU A 138 18.33 -3.01 -0.75
CA GLU A 138 17.92 -1.68 -0.31
C GLU A 138 17.77 -1.64 1.20
N ASP A 139 18.10 -0.50 1.81
CA ASP A 139 17.88 -0.28 3.23
C ASP A 139 16.39 -0.18 3.53
N ILE A 140 15.86 -1.20 4.21
CA ILE A 140 14.46 -1.23 4.62
C ILE A 140 14.30 -0.37 5.87
N PRO A 141 13.44 0.67 5.85
CA PRO A 141 13.24 1.52 7.01
C PRO A 141 12.57 0.74 8.16
N HIS A 142 12.86 1.16 9.39
CA HIS A 142 12.12 0.69 10.55
C HIS A 142 10.75 1.37 10.60
N PHE A 143 9.69 0.59 10.47
CA PHE A 143 8.32 1.13 10.44
C PHE A 143 7.81 1.42 11.85
N ILE A 144 7.32 2.63 12.04
CA ILE A 144 6.83 3.15 13.32
C ILE A 144 5.35 3.48 13.18
N LEU A 145 4.54 2.96 14.10
CA LEU A 145 3.14 3.32 14.20
C LEU A 145 3.00 4.72 14.80
N PHE A 146 2.02 5.48 14.30
CA PHE A 146 1.72 6.79 14.85
C PHE A 146 1.19 6.65 16.27
N LYS A 147 1.81 7.34 17.23
CA LYS A 147 1.34 7.40 18.61
C LYS A 147 0.44 8.62 18.76
N SER A 148 -0.82 8.42 19.18
CA SER A 148 -1.59 9.53 19.73
C SER A 148 -0.89 10.02 20.98
N LYS A 149 -0.66 11.33 21.10
CA LYS A 149 -0.54 11.94 22.42
C LYS A 149 -1.89 11.90 23.13
#